data_AF-A0A7C6BQY2-F1
#
_entry.id   AF-A0A7C6BQY2-F1
#
_cell.length_a   1.000
_cell.length_b   1.000
_cell.length_c   1.000
_cell.angle_alpha   90.00
_cell.angle_beta   90.00
_cell.angle_gamma   90.00
#
_symmetry.space_group_name_H-M   'P 1'
#
loop_
_entity.id
_entity.type
_entity.pdbx_description
1 polymer ?
#
loop_
_entity_poly.entity_id
_entity_poly.type
_entity_poly.pdbx_seq_one_letter_code
_entity_poly.pdbx_strand_id
1 'polypeptide(L)'
;MAKVFCIDVAKCNGCHNCQLACKDEHVYNDWSPYAAPQTEIGQFWCKVSEHVNGSIPKVRIHYIPHLCNHCRNASCMEACQSGAIYRREDGLVLIHPEKCTGCRACQEACPYEAIYFNEERNISQKCTGCAHLLDHNIGIPRCVDACPTDALQFGEEEEMQDFIVGATVREPETGNRPRVYYRNIPGRFIAGTLYDPVEKEVIIGARCRATIGGKTYQVRSDEFGDFWFNDLAPGTYEVVIEAPGFEYKTFDNVDAKESVNLGDIPLERKK
;
A
#
# COMPACT_ATOMS: atom_id res chain seq x y z
N MET A 1 -15.99 -15.35 -14.84
CA MET A 1 -15.71 -13.93 -14.54
C MET A 1 -14.38 -13.86 -13.83
N ALA A 2 -13.64 -12.75 -13.94
CA ALA A 2 -12.27 -12.69 -13.44
C ALA A 2 -12.25 -12.20 -11.99
N LYS A 3 -11.46 -12.86 -11.13
CA LYS A 3 -11.29 -12.49 -9.73
C LYS A 3 -10.30 -11.35 -9.57
N VAL A 4 -10.56 -10.51 -8.58
CA VAL A 4 -9.71 -9.36 -8.21
C VAL A 4 -9.54 -9.27 -6.70
N PHE A 5 -8.44 -8.62 -6.28
CA PHE A 5 -8.27 -8.16 -4.91
C PHE A 5 -8.43 -6.64 -4.86
N CYS A 6 -9.10 -6.15 -3.84
CA CYS A 6 -9.28 -4.72 -3.57
C CYS A 6 -8.76 -4.44 -2.16
N ILE A 7 -7.81 -3.52 -2.05
CA ILE A 7 -7.08 -3.23 -0.81
C ILE A 7 -7.27 -1.77 -0.43
N ASP A 8 -7.97 -1.52 0.67
CA ASP A 8 -8.12 -0.19 1.27
C ASP A 8 -7.03 0.04 2.32
N VAL A 9 -6.01 0.82 1.94
CA VAL A 9 -4.83 1.04 2.80
C VAL A 9 -5.18 1.84 4.05
N ALA A 10 -6.20 2.72 4.00
CA ALA A 10 -6.64 3.48 5.16
C ALA A 10 -7.25 2.61 6.26
N LYS A 11 -7.72 1.39 5.93
CA LYS A 11 -8.27 0.44 6.89
C LYS A 11 -7.24 -0.54 7.44
N CYS A 12 -6.04 -0.61 6.85
CA CYS A 12 -5.03 -1.57 7.29
C CYS A 12 -4.33 -1.09 8.55
N ASN A 13 -4.52 -1.78 9.67
CA ASN A 13 -3.91 -1.46 10.95
C ASN A 13 -2.59 -2.20 11.23
N GLY A 14 -2.07 -2.95 10.26
CA GLY A 14 -0.80 -3.66 10.43
C GLY A 14 -0.85 -4.84 11.40
N CYS A 15 -2.00 -5.49 11.63
CA CYS A 15 -2.07 -6.66 12.53
C CYS A 15 -1.34 -7.93 12.01
N HIS A 16 -0.94 -7.96 10.74
CA HIS A 16 -0.30 -9.11 10.08
C HIS A 16 -1.11 -10.42 10.04
N ASN A 17 -2.40 -10.42 10.41
CA ASN A 17 -3.26 -11.62 10.34
C ASN A 17 -3.28 -12.25 8.95
N CYS A 18 -3.34 -11.45 7.88
CA CYS A 18 -3.33 -11.94 6.50
C CYS A 18 -2.04 -12.71 6.15
N GLN A 19 -0.91 -12.27 6.69
CA GLN A 19 0.39 -12.92 6.49
C GLN A 19 0.47 -14.24 7.27
N LEU A 20 -0.01 -14.23 8.52
CA LEU A 20 -0.07 -15.42 9.38
C LEU A 20 -1.04 -16.47 8.83
N ALA A 21 -2.24 -16.07 8.41
CA ALA A 21 -3.23 -16.98 7.84
C ALA A 21 -2.75 -17.63 6.54
N CYS A 22 -1.98 -16.90 5.72
CA CYS A 22 -1.33 -17.49 4.55
C CYS A 22 -0.28 -18.55 4.94
N LYS A 23 0.47 -18.33 6.02
CA LYS A 23 1.44 -19.29 6.53
C LYS A 23 0.76 -20.53 7.10
N ASP A 24 -0.26 -20.33 7.93
CA ASP A 24 -1.09 -21.39 8.50
C ASP A 24 -1.67 -22.30 7.41
N GLU A 25 -2.19 -21.69 6.33
CA GLU A 25 -2.76 -22.43 5.21
C GLU A 25 -1.73 -23.20 4.38
N HIS A 26 -0.49 -22.71 4.24
CA HIS A 26 0.43 -23.21 3.22
C HIS A 26 1.74 -23.83 3.72
N VAL A 27 2.22 -23.57 4.95
CA VAL A 27 3.56 -24.02 5.37
C VAL A 27 3.65 -25.54 5.55
N TYR A 28 2.64 -26.15 6.17
CA TYR A 28 2.64 -27.59 6.45
C TYR A 28 1.57 -28.37 5.67
N ASN A 29 0.90 -27.71 4.72
CA ASN A 29 -0.15 -28.32 3.92
C ASN A 29 0.28 -28.38 2.44
N ASP A 30 0.13 -29.57 1.85
CA ASP A 30 0.31 -29.78 0.42
C ASP A 30 -1.05 -29.68 -0.27
N TRP A 31 -1.15 -28.73 -1.20
CA TRP A 31 -2.33 -28.48 -2.00
C TRP A 31 -2.06 -28.80 -3.47
N SER A 32 -1.19 -29.74 -3.80
CA SER A 32 -0.94 -30.12 -5.20
C SER A 32 -2.26 -30.55 -5.87
N PRO A 33 -2.55 -30.05 -7.10
CA PRO A 33 -1.63 -29.35 -8.01
C PRO A 33 -1.59 -27.81 -7.85
N TYR A 34 -2.28 -27.22 -6.88
CA TYR A 34 -2.35 -25.76 -6.67
C TYR A 34 -1.05 -25.17 -6.11
N ALA A 35 -0.51 -25.79 -5.06
CA ALA A 35 0.70 -25.36 -4.39
C ALA A 35 1.34 -26.50 -3.60
N ALA A 36 2.66 -26.67 -3.73
CA ALA A 36 3.44 -27.42 -2.76
C ALA A 36 3.61 -26.59 -1.47
N PRO A 37 3.95 -27.21 -0.32
CA PRO A 37 4.07 -26.49 0.94
C PRO A 37 5.08 -25.35 0.89
N GLN A 38 4.71 -24.24 1.51
CA GLN A 38 5.53 -23.03 1.64
C GLN A 38 6.64 -23.24 2.68
N THR A 39 7.78 -22.56 2.55
CA THR A 39 8.77 -22.53 3.63
C THR A 39 8.25 -21.78 4.85
N GLU A 40 8.65 -22.22 6.04
CA GLU A 40 8.28 -21.56 7.31
C GLU A 40 8.81 -20.12 7.38
N ILE A 41 10.06 -19.90 6.94
CA ILE A 41 10.74 -18.61 6.96
C ILE A 41 11.09 -18.10 5.55
N GLY A 42 11.32 -16.80 5.42
CA GLY A 42 11.85 -16.17 4.20
C GLY A 42 10.85 -15.88 3.07
N GLN A 43 9.75 -16.64 2.97
CA GLN A 43 8.71 -16.38 1.96
C GLN A 43 7.47 -15.74 2.58
N PHE A 44 6.92 -14.70 1.94
CA PHE A 44 5.69 -14.05 2.37
C PHE A 44 4.77 -13.80 1.17
N TRP A 45 3.93 -14.78 0.83
CA TRP A 45 3.03 -14.67 -0.33
C TRP A 45 1.97 -13.56 -0.17
N CYS A 46 1.70 -13.15 1.07
CA CYS A 46 1.00 -11.93 1.44
C CYS A 46 1.87 -11.15 2.44
N LYS A 47 2.78 -10.31 1.93
CA LYS A 47 3.73 -9.53 2.72
C LYS A 47 3.12 -8.18 3.10
N VAL A 48 3.06 -7.85 4.38
CA VAL A 48 2.65 -6.50 4.81
C VAL A 48 3.90 -5.63 5.00
N SER A 49 3.98 -4.49 4.31
CA SER A 49 5.04 -3.49 4.50
C SER A 49 4.54 -2.32 5.33
N GLU A 50 5.32 -1.92 6.33
CA GLU A 50 5.12 -0.69 7.11
C GLU A 50 5.77 0.50 6.41
N HIS A 51 5.09 1.64 6.43
CA HIS A 51 5.56 2.92 5.89
C HIS A 51 5.41 4.02 6.94
N VAL A 52 6.53 4.44 7.52
CA VAL A 52 6.60 5.55 8.48
C VAL A 52 6.89 6.84 7.72
N ASN A 53 6.08 7.87 7.96
CA ASN A 53 6.15 9.17 7.30
C ASN A 53 6.25 10.30 8.33
N GLY A 54 7.15 11.25 8.08
CA GLY A 54 7.38 12.41 8.93
C GLY A 54 8.37 12.13 10.07
N SER A 55 8.33 12.97 11.10
CA SER A 55 9.24 12.89 12.24
C SER A 55 8.55 13.37 13.51
N ILE A 56 9.03 12.95 14.67
CA ILE A 56 8.41 13.29 15.97
C ILE A 56 8.30 14.82 16.13
N PRO A 57 7.15 15.38 16.58
CA PRO A 57 5.92 14.67 16.96
C PRO A 57 4.91 14.44 15.81
N LYS A 58 5.15 14.96 14.60
CA LYS A 58 4.24 14.78 13.45
C LYS A 58 4.62 13.56 12.62
N VAL A 59 4.16 12.39 13.06
CA VAL A 59 4.41 11.09 12.39
C VAL A 59 3.08 10.47 11.96
N ARG A 60 3.06 9.85 10.77
CA ARG A 60 1.98 8.96 10.33
C ARG A 60 2.56 7.63 9.89
N ILE A 61 1.82 6.56 10.15
CA ILE A 61 2.20 5.20 9.76
C ILE A 61 1.04 4.61 8.96
N HIS A 62 1.37 3.89 7.88
CA HIS A 62 0.40 3.09 7.15
C HIS A 62 1.01 1.77 6.71
N TYR A 63 0.15 0.80 6.41
CA TYR A 63 0.53 -0.56 6.10
C TYR A 63 -0.03 -0.98 4.75
N ILE A 64 0.81 -1.57 3.90
CA ILE A 64 0.41 -2.01 2.55
C ILE A 64 0.62 -3.52 2.44
N PRO A 65 -0.46 -4.31 2.29
CA PRO A 65 -0.38 -5.71 1.89
C PRO A 65 0.07 -5.85 0.43
N HIS A 66 1.08 -6.69 0.21
CA HIS A 66 1.63 -7.05 -1.11
C HIS A 66 1.44 -8.55 -1.35
N LEU A 67 0.79 -8.88 -2.46
CA LEU A 67 0.60 -10.25 -2.92
C LEU A 67 0.88 -10.33 -4.44
N CYS A 68 0.74 -11.52 -5.02
CA CYS A 68 0.78 -11.65 -6.47
C CYS A 68 -0.35 -10.83 -7.11
N ASN A 69 0.00 -10.04 -8.13
CA ASN A 69 -0.96 -9.19 -8.83
C ASN A 69 -1.91 -9.94 -9.78
N HIS A 70 -1.69 -11.25 -10.00
CA HIS A 70 -2.45 -12.09 -10.94
C HIS A 70 -2.75 -11.37 -12.27
N CYS A 71 -1.69 -10.77 -12.84
CA CYS A 71 -1.73 -9.82 -13.95
C CYS A 71 -2.45 -10.36 -15.19
N ARG A 72 -3.16 -9.47 -15.91
CA ARG A 72 -3.76 -9.78 -17.22
C ARG A 72 -2.70 -10.02 -18.30
N ASN A 73 -1.56 -9.35 -18.21
CA ASN A 73 -0.38 -9.60 -19.03
C ASN A 73 0.73 -10.02 -18.07
N ALA A 74 0.85 -11.32 -17.80
CA ALA A 74 1.75 -11.82 -16.77
C ALA A 74 3.12 -12.15 -17.38
N SER A 75 4.10 -11.25 -17.25
CA SER A 75 5.46 -11.47 -17.78
C SER A 75 6.10 -12.77 -17.26
N CYS A 76 5.74 -13.18 -16.03
CA CYS A 76 6.23 -14.45 -15.46
C CYS A 76 5.71 -15.68 -16.23
N MET A 77 4.51 -15.62 -16.84
CA MET A 77 4.01 -16.69 -17.71
C MET A 77 4.82 -16.78 -18.99
N GLU A 78 5.10 -15.64 -19.63
CA GLU A 78 5.90 -15.57 -20.86
C GLU A 78 7.34 -16.03 -20.64
N ALA A 79 7.93 -15.70 -19.48
CA ALA A 79 9.26 -16.15 -19.11
C ALA A 79 9.36 -17.65 -18.78
N CYS A 80 8.24 -18.33 -18.52
CA CYS A 80 8.24 -19.72 -18.07
C CYS A 80 8.29 -20.71 -19.26
N GLN A 81 9.49 -21.08 -19.68
CA GLN A 81 9.71 -22.01 -20.80
C GLN A 81 9.13 -23.42 -20.58
N SER A 82 9.02 -23.88 -19.32
CA SER A 82 8.44 -25.20 -19.02
C SER A 82 6.91 -25.22 -19.04
N GLY A 83 6.25 -24.06 -19.17
CA GLY A 83 4.80 -23.95 -19.09
C GLY A 83 4.23 -24.25 -17.70
N ALA A 84 5.04 -24.14 -16.64
CA ALA A 84 4.60 -24.35 -15.27
C ALA A 84 3.65 -23.27 -14.77
N ILE A 85 3.80 -22.03 -15.28
CA ILE A 85 2.94 -20.90 -14.89
C ILE A 85 1.79 -20.78 -15.88
N TYR A 86 0.56 -20.82 -15.36
CA TYR A 86 -0.65 -20.80 -16.18
C TYR A 86 -1.71 -19.89 -15.57
N ARG A 87 -2.67 -19.49 -16.39
CA ARG A 87 -3.83 -18.71 -15.97
C ARG A 87 -5.07 -19.60 -15.94
N ARG A 88 -5.80 -19.53 -14.83
CA ARG A 88 -7.11 -20.16 -14.68
C ARG A 88 -8.21 -19.35 -15.37
N GLU A 89 -9.38 -19.95 -15.57
CA GLU A 89 -10.55 -19.28 -16.16
C GLU A 89 -11.01 -18.06 -15.35
N ASP A 90 -10.84 -18.12 -14.03
CA ASP A 90 -11.12 -17.04 -13.08
C ASP A 90 -10.04 -15.93 -13.08
N GLY A 91 -9.03 -16.02 -13.95
CA GLY A 91 -7.96 -15.04 -14.09
C GLY A 91 -6.81 -15.17 -13.10
N LEU A 92 -6.89 -16.05 -12.09
CA LEU A 92 -5.77 -16.30 -11.19
C LEU A 92 -4.61 -16.98 -11.94
N VAL A 93 -3.45 -16.35 -11.89
CA VAL A 93 -2.19 -16.93 -12.37
C VAL A 93 -1.59 -17.84 -11.30
N LEU A 94 -1.27 -19.11 -11.58
CA LEU A 94 -0.71 -20.11 -10.66
C LEU A 94 0.60 -20.69 -11.19
N ILE A 95 1.39 -21.31 -10.30
CA ILE A 95 2.58 -22.11 -10.66
C ILE A 95 2.28 -23.57 -10.32
N HIS A 96 2.29 -24.46 -11.31
CA HIS A 96 2.13 -25.89 -11.10
C HIS A 96 3.42 -26.47 -10.50
N PRO A 97 3.39 -27.02 -9.26
CA PRO A 97 4.61 -27.44 -8.58
C PRO A 97 5.43 -28.47 -9.36
N GLU A 98 4.78 -29.52 -9.87
CA GLU A 98 5.48 -30.61 -10.57
C GLU A 98 6.06 -30.24 -11.95
N LYS A 99 5.55 -29.17 -12.59
CA LYS A 99 6.06 -28.71 -13.90
C LYS A 99 7.17 -27.68 -13.75
N CYS A 100 7.36 -27.14 -12.55
CA CYS A 100 8.37 -26.14 -12.28
C CYS A 100 9.75 -26.82 -12.32
N THR A 101 10.64 -26.31 -13.18
CA THR A 101 12.01 -26.84 -13.33
C THR A 101 13.00 -26.19 -12.38
N GLY A 102 12.57 -25.20 -11.59
CA GLY A 102 13.45 -24.43 -10.72
C GLY A 102 14.36 -23.42 -11.45
N CYS A 103 14.10 -23.10 -12.73
CA CYS A 103 14.97 -22.23 -13.54
C CYS A 103 15.03 -20.76 -13.12
N ARG A 104 14.16 -20.32 -12.19
CA ARG A 104 14.10 -18.97 -11.61
C ARG A 104 13.80 -17.80 -12.56
N ALA A 105 13.70 -18.00 -13.87
CA ALA A 105 13.41 -16.93 -14.85
C ALA A 105 12.14 -16.10 -14.52
N CYS A 106 11.12 -16.74 -13.95
CA CYS A 106 9.90 -16.05 -13.55
C CYS A 106 10.09 -15.05 -12.38
N GLN A 107 11.09 -15.25 -11.52
CA GLN A 107 11.41 -14.31 -10.43
C GLN A 107 11.95 -13.00 -10.97
N GLU A 108 12.90 -13.06 -11.90
CA GLU A 108 13.45 -11.88 -12.58
C GLU A 108 12.39 -11.15 -13.43
N ALA A 109 11.48 -11.90 -14.05
CA ALA A 109 10.43 -11.33 -14.87
C ALA A 109 9.30 -10.66 -14.07
N CYS A 110 9.20 -10.88 -12.76
CA CYS A 110 8.11 -10.33 -11.95
C CYS A 110 8.48 -8.94 -11.39
N PRO A 111 7.92 -7.83 -11.89
CA PRO A 111 8.29 -6.49 -11.43
C PRO A 111 7.82 -6.18 -10.00
N TYR A 112 7.06 -7.08 -9.40
CA TYR A 112 6.44 -6.91 -8.08
C TYR A 112 7.16 -7.67 -6.97
N GLU A 113 8.21 -8.43 -7.31
CA GLU A 113 8.95 -9.31 -6.40
C GLU A 113 8.03 -10.31 -5.67
N ALA A 114 6.93 -10.70 -6.31
CA ALA A 114 5.90 -11.55 -5.70
C ALA A 114 6.18 -13.05 -5.81
N ILE A 115 7.27 -13.44 -6.47
CA ILE A 115 7.68 -14.83 -6.67
C ILE A 115 8.93 -15.10 -5.86
N TYR A 116 8.86 -16.14 -5.03
CA TYR A 116 9.93 -16.62 -4.18
C TYR A 116 10.48 -17.94 -4.72
N PHE A 117 11.72 -18.28 -4.34
CA PHE A 117 12.27 -19.61 -4.56
C PHE A 117 12.21 -20.44 -3.29
N ASN A 118 11.78 -21.69 -3.42
CA ASN A 118 11.87 -22.70 -2.38
C ASN A 118 13.10 -23.56 -2.64
N GLU A 119 14.17 -23.33 -1.86
CA GLU A 119 15.43 -24.03 -2.03
C GLU A 119 15.30 -25.54 -1.72
N GLU A 120 14.50 -25.91 -0.72
CA GLU A 120 14.30 -27.31 -0.33
C GLU A 120 13.62 -28.14 -1.42
N ARG A 121 12.69 -27.53 -2.15
CA ARG A 121 11.89 -28.19 -3.19
C ARG A 121 12.38 -27.91 -4.61
N ASN A 122 13.35 -27.00 -4.76
CA ASN A 122 13.87 -26.54 -6.04
C ASN A 122 12.77 -26.02 -6.99
N ILE A 123 11.81 -25.25 -6.47
CA ILE A 123 10.68 -24.69 -7.24
C ILE A 123 10.44 -23.21 -6.90
N SER A 124 9.84 -22.47 -7.84
CA SER A 124 9.31 -21.14 -7.58
C SER A 124 7.90 -21.20 -6.99
N GLN A 125 7.62 -20.36 -6.01
CA GLN A 125 6.36 -20.28 -5.27
C GLN A 125 5.89 -18.83 -5.14
N LYS A 126 4.57 -18.64 -5.03
CA LYS A 126 3.93 -17.34 -4.85
C LYS A 126 2.47 -17.51 -4.42
N CYS A 127 1.78 -16.42 -4.12
CA CYS A 127 0.34 -16.40 -3.89
C CYS A 127 -0.42 -17.12 -5.02
N THR A 128 -1.36 -17.98 -4.62
CA THR A 128 -2.25 -18.75 -5.51
C THR A 128 -3.68 -18.21 -5.53
N GLY A 129 -3.95 -17.11 -4.83
CA GLY A 129 -5.31 -16.64 -4.55
C GLY A 129 -6.13 -17.66 -3.77
N CYS A 130 -5.48 -18.56 -3.03
CA CYS A 130 -6.10 -19.72 -2.37
C CYS A 130 -7.07 -20.48 -3.29
N ALA A 131 -6.71 -20.67 -4.56
CA ALA A 131 -7.56 -21.29 -5.56
C ALA A 131 -8.11 -22.67 -5.14
N HIS A 132 -7.36 -23.42 -4.31
CA HIS A 132 -7.80 -24.68 -3.73
C HIS A 132 -9.03 -24.53 -2.81
N LEU A 133 -9.16 -23.41 -2.10
CA LEU A 133 -10.34 -23.08 -1.29
C LEU A 133 -11.52 -22.65 -2.15
N LEU A 134 -11.24 -21.88 -3.21
CA LEU A 134 -12.28 -21.41 -4.14
C LEU A 134 -12.96 -22.60 -4.83
N ASP A 135 -12.18 -23.58 -5.27
CA ASP A 135 -12.69 -24.81 -5.89
C ASP A 135 -13.44 -25.71 -4.88
N HIS A 136 -13.28 -25.47 -3.57
CA HIS A 136 -13.99 -26.13 -2.48
C HIS A 136 -15.12 -25.28 -1.85
N ASN A 137 -15.62 -24.27 -2.57
CA ASN A 137 -16.77 -23.44 -2.16
C ASN A 137 -16.56 -22.58 -0.89
N ILE A 138 -15.33 -22.28 -0.49
CA ILE A 138 -15.05 -21.36 0.63
C ILE A 138 -15.12 -19.88 0.19
N GLY A 139 -15.17 -19.61 -1.12
CA GLY A 139 -15.56 -18.31 -1.69
C GLY A 139 -14.52 -17.19 -1.61
N ILE A 140 -13.67 -17.17 -0.57
CA ILE A 140 -12.64 -16.15 -0.36
C ILE A 140 -11.28 -16.73 0.09
N PRO A 141 -10.15 -16.05 -0.21
CA PRO A 141 -8.83 -16.41 0.29
C PRO A 141 -8.65 -16.14 1.80
N ARG A 142 -7.72 -16.85 2.44
CA ARG A 142 -7.44 -16.71 3.88
C ARG A 142 -7.00 -15.32 4.31
N CYS A 143 -6.27 -14.60 3.46
CA CYS A 143 -5.86 -13.23 3.78
C CYS A 143 -7.04 -12.25 3.89
N VAL A 144 -8.13 -12.53 3.18
CA VAL A 144 -9.38 -11.75 3.22
C VAL A 144 -10.22 -12.18 4.41
N ASP A 145 -10.42 -13.49 4.57
CA ASP A 145 -11.16 -14.10 5.69
C ASP A 145 -10.60 -13.68 7.07
N ALA A 146 -9.28 -13.62 7.19
CA ALA A 146 -8.61 -13.25 8.44
C ALA A 146 -8.49 -11.73 8.67
N CYS A 147 -8.96 -10.88 7.75
CA CYS A 147 -8.80 -9.43 7.86
C CYS A 147 -9.87 -8.83 8.80
N PRO A 148 -9.52 -8.31 9.99
CA PRO A 148 -10.51 -7.84 10.94
C PRO A 148 -11.07 -6.45 10.62
N THR A 149 -10.51 -5.75 9.63
CA THR A 149 -10.86 -4.36 9.28
C THR A 149 -11.46 -4.21 7.90
N ASP A 150 -11.72 -5.31 7.19
CA ASP A 150 -12.15 -5.31 5.78
C ASP A 150 -11.23 -4.51 4.85
N ALA A 151 -9.95 -4.42 5.20
CA ALA A 151 -8.93 -3.75 4.39
C ALA A 151 -8.60 -4.55 3.12
N LEU A 152 -8.74 -5.88 3.15
CA LEU A 152 -8.60 -6.74 1.98
C LEU A 152 -9.97 -7.27 1.60
N GLN A 153 -10.31 -7.16 0.31
CA GLN A 153 -11.54 -7.67 -0.28
C GLN A 153 -11.18 -8.52 -1.50
N PHE A 154 -12.02 -9.51 -1.80
CA PHE A 154 -11.87 -10.39 -2.95
C PHE A 154 -13.23 -10.70 -3.55
N GLY A 155 -13.33 -10.69 -4.87
CA GLY A 155 -14.60 -10.92 -5.56
C GLY A 155 -14.46 -10.92 -7.06
N GLU A 156 -15.58 -10.98 -7.75
CA GLU A 156 -15.62 -10.81 -9.20
C GLU A 156 -15.31 -9.36 -9.58
N GLU A 157 -14.52 -9.18 -10.62
CA GLU A 157 -14.14 -7.86 -11.12
C GLU A 157 -15.34 -6.98 -11.45
N GLU A 158 -16.38 -7.58 -12.03
CA GLU A 158 -17.61 -6.90 -12.44
C GLU A 158 -18.40 -6.36 -11.23
N GLU A 159 -18.33 -7.06 -10.10
CA GLU A 159 -19.02 -6.69 -8.85
C GLU A 159 -18.23 -5.65 -8.04
N MET A 160 -16.95 -5.50 -8.32
CA MET A 160 -16.02 -4.62 -7.58
C MET A 160 -15.76 -3.27 -8.30
N GLN A 161 -16.52 -2.93 -9.33
CA GLN A 161 -16.29 -1.71 -10.13
C GLN A 161 -16.35 -0.43 -9.28
N ASP A 162 -17.25 -0.38 -8.31
CA ASP A 162 -17.36 0.74 -7.36
C ASP A 162 -16.07 0.98 -6.57
N PHE A 163 -15.29 -0.08 -6.32
CA PHE A 163 -13.94 0.03 -5.75
C PHE A 163 -12.90 0.35 -6.83
N ILE A 164 -12.96 -0.27 -8.00
CA ILE A 164 -11.91 -0.18 -9.02
C ILE A 164 -11.81 1.21 -9.65
N VAL A 165 -12.91 1.93 -9.89
CA VAL A 165 -12.92 3.22 -10.62
C VAL A 165 -12.01 4.30 -10.01
N GLY A 166 -11.81 4.27 -8.69
CA GLY A 166 -10.96 5.21 -7.94
C GLY A 166 -9.68 4.59 -7.38
N ALA A 167 -9.35 3.36 -7.79
CA ALA A 167 -8.18 2.65 -7.30
C ALA A 167 -6.97 2.83 -8.20
N THR A 168 -5.78 2.63 -7.64
CA THR A 168 -4.52 2.53 -8.36
C THR A 168 -4.02 1.09 -8.38
N VAL A 169 -3.06 0.82 -9.25
CA VAL A 169 -2.35 -0.47 -9.32
C VAL A 169 -0.85 -0.22 -9.17
N ARG A 170 -0.10 -1.25 -8.78
CA ARG A 170 1.37 -1.16 -8.69
C ARG A 170 2.02 -1.24 -10.09
N GLU A 171 3.10 -0.50 -10.27
CA GLU A 171 3.94 -0.49 -11.50
C GLU A 171 3.11 -0.47 -12.81
N PRO A 172 2.17 0.49 -13.00
CA PRO A 172 1.30 0.53 -14.18
C PRO A 172 2.07 0.67 -15.51
N GLU A 173 3.25 1.32 -15.47
CA GLU A 173 4.14 1.53 -16.62
C GLU A 173 4.71 0.24 -17.21
N THR A 174 4.71 -0.87 -16.46
CA THR A 174 5.11 -2.20 -16.96
C THR A 174 4.16 -2.77 -18.02
N GLY A 175 2.93 -2.27 -18.11
CA GLY A 175 1.92 -2.81 -19.03
C GLY A 175 1.33 -4.17 -18.60
N ASN A 176 1.71 -4.68 -17.43
CA ASN A 176 1.25 -5.98 -16.92
C ASN A 176 -0.23 -6.02 -16.55
N ARG A 177 -0.85 -4.86 -16.32
CA ARG A 177 -2.27 -4.71 -15.94
C ARG A 177 -2.65 -5.61 -14.75
N PRO A 178 -2.19 -5.27 -13.53
CA PRO A 178 -2.56 -5.97 -12.29
C PRO A 178 -4.05 -6.12 -12.07
N ARG A 179 -4.43 -7.15 -11.30
CA ARG A 179 -5.79 -7.40 -10.77
C ARG A 179 -5.88 -7.22 -9.25
N VAL A 180 -4.87 -6.57 -8.66
CA VAL A 180 -4.88 -6.12 -7.26
C VAL A 180 -4.94 -4.60 -7.29
N TYR A 181 -5.99 -4.06 -6.71
CA TYR A 181 -6.33 -2.64 -6.74
C TYR A 181 -6.16 -2.05 -5.35
N TYR A 182 -5.60 -0.84 -5.26
CA TYR A 182 -5.32 -0.15 -4.02
C TYR A 182 -6.10 1.17 -3.95
N ARG A 183 -6.69 1.46 -2.78
CA ARG A 183 -7.27 2.77 -2.46
C ARG A 183 -6.62 3.38 -1.23
N ASN A 184 -6.75 4.71 -1.15
CA ASN A 184 -6.42 5.49 0.03
C ASN A 184 -4.99 5.23 0.54
N ILE A 185 -4.04 5.02 -0.38
CA ILE A 185 -2.62 5.06 -0.03
C ILE A 185 -2.33 6.50 0.40
N PRO A 186 -1.97 6.76 1.67
CA PRO A 186 -1.73 8.12 2.13
C PRO A 186 -0.61 8.76 1.33
N GLY A 187 -0.84 9.97 0.85
CA GLY A 187 0.22 10.77 0.25
C GLY A 187 1.10 11.43 1.31
N ARG A 188 2.00 12.29 0.84
CA ARG A 188 2.91 13.02 1.73
C ARG A 188 2.18 14.12 2.46
N PHE A 189 2.73 14.56 3.58
CA PHE A 189 2.20 15.72 4.29
C PHE A 189 3.24 16.78 4.58
N ILE A 190 2.76 18.01 4.79
CA ILE A 190 3.49 19.05 5.53
C ILE A 190 2.64 19.40 6.75
N ALA A 191 3.23 19.38 7.94
CA ALA A 191 2.54 19.67 9.18
C ALA A 191 3.39 20.47 10.16
N GLY A 192 2.73 21.15 11.10
CA GLY A 192 3.38 21.89 12.18
C GLY A 192 2.38 22.35 13.23
N THR A 193 2.89 22.83 14.36
CA THR A 193 2.08 23.33 15.49
C THR A 193 2.28 24.84 15.61
N LEU A 194 1.22 25.63 15.76
CA LEU A 194 1.29 27.08 15.92
C LEU A 194 1.02 27.48 17.37
N TYR A 195 1.84 28.37 17.93
CA TYR A 195 1.64 28.86 19.30
C TYR A 195 2.07 30.33 19.47
N ASP A 196 1.47 30.98 20.48
CA ASP A 196 1.83 32.30 20.97
C ASP A 196 2.86 32.15 22.10
N PRO A 197 4.12 32.62 21.91
CA PRO A 197 5.16 32.49 22.93
C PRO A 197 4.92 33.37 24.17
N VAL A 198 4.07 34.39 24.08
CA VAL A 198 3.75 35.31 25.19
C VAL A 198 2.69 34.71 26.10
N GLU A 199 1.54 34.31 25.54
CA GLU A 199 0.46 33.68 26.31
C GLU A 199 0.77 32.22 26.66
N LYS A 200 1.70 31.60 25.93
CA LYS A 200 2.03 30.17 26.02
C LYS A 200 0.84 29.28 25.67
N GLU A 201 0.06 29.72 24.68
CA GLU A 201 -1.14 29.06 24.21
C GLU A 201 -1.03 28.74 22.72
N VAL A 202 -1.74 27.71 22.28
CA VAL A 202 -1.81 27.32 20.86
C VAL A 202 -2.65 28.32 20.07
N ILE A 203 -2.34 28.49 18.79
CA ILE A 203 -3.07 29.41 17.92
C ILE A 203 -4.05 28.61 17.08
N ILE A 204 -5.33 28.71 17.43
CA ILE A 204 -6.44 27.99 16.80
C ILE A 204 -6.97 28.81 15.61
N GLY A 205 -7.29 28.14 14.50
CA GLY A 205 -7.96 28.75 13.35
C GLY A 205 -7.08 29.63 12.46
N ALA A 206 -5.76 29.63 12.66
CA ALA A 206 -4.81 30.32 11.78
C ALA A 206 -4.93 29.78 10.35
N ARG A 207 -4.84 30.66 9.36
CA ARG A 207 -4.88 30.27 7.94
C ARG A 207 -3.48 29.83 7.52
N CYS A 208 -3.34 28.58 7.12
CA CYS A 208 -2.10 28.05 6.56
C CYS A 208 -2.30 27.75 5.08
N ARG A 209 -1.38 28.19 4.23
CA ARG A 209 -1.36 27.89 2.79
C ARG A 209 -0.06 27.21 2.41
N ALA A 210 -0.13 26.18 1.57
CA ALA A 210 1.03 25.58 0.92
C ALA A 210 0.87 25.72 -0.60
N THR A 211 1.88 26.23 -1.30
CA THR A 211 1.82 26.51 -2.74
C THR A 211 2.94 25.79 -3.48
N ILE A 212 2.61 25.14 -4.60
CA ILE A 212 3.56 24.52 -5.54
C ILE A 212 3.12 24.80 -6.97
N GLY A 213 4.00 25.39 -7.79
CA GLY A 213 3.74 25.60 -9.22
C GLY A 213 2.39 26.28 -9.54
N GLY A 214 1.93 27.21 -8.69
CA GLY A 214 0.65 27.90 -8.83
C GLY A 214 -0.58 27.17 -8.25
N LYS A 215 -0.44 25.92 -7.79
CA LYS A 215 -1.49 25.22 -7.02
C LYS A 215 -1.36 25.54 -5.53
N THR A 216 -2.45 25.99 -4.91
CA THR A 216 -2.49 26.32 -3.48
C THR A 216 -3.42 25.37 -2.71
N TYR A 217 -2.90 24.84 -1.61
CA TYR A 217 -3.64 24.10 -0.60
C TYR A 217 -3.86 25.01 0.60
N GLN A 218 -5.05 24.99 1.20
CA GLN A 218 -5.35 25.83 2.35
C GLN A 218 -6.04 25.00 3.44
N VAL A 219 -5.53 25.12 4.66
CA VAL A 219 -6.14 24.53 5.86
C VAL A 219 -6.16 25.56 7.00
N ARG A 220 -6.79 25.20 8.11
CA ARG A 220 -6.72 25.97 9.34
C ARG A 220 -6.04 25.16 10.43
N SER A 221 -5.34 25.83 11.34
CA SER A 221 -4.90 25.17 12.55
C SER A 221 -6.10 24.73 13.40
N ASP A 222 -6.01 23.55 14.00
CA ASP A 222 -7.05 22.96 14.84
C ASP A 222 -6.94 23.40 16.32
N GLU A 223 -7.68 22.73 17.20
CA GLU A 223 -7.73 22.99 18.64
C GLU A 223 -6.40 22.73 19.37
N PHE A 224 -5.45 22.03 18.75
CA PHE A 224 -4.09 21.83 19.26
C PHE A 224 -3.09 22.81 18.63
N GLY A 225 -3.56 23.74 17.80
CA GLY A 225 -2.71 24.61 16.98
C GLY A 225 -2.08 23.89 15.79
N ASP A 226 -2.47 22.64 15.51
CA ASP A 226 -1.86 21.83 14.46
C ASP A 226 -2.47 22.16 13.10
N PHE A 227 -1.63 22.24 12.08
CA PHE A 227 -2.09 22.21 10.70
C PHE A 227 -1.47 21.03 9.95
N TRP A 228 -2.23 20.46 9.03
CA TRP A 228 -1.82 19.31 8.21
C TRP A 228 -2.26 19.51 6.76
N PHE A 229 -1.30 19.66 5.86
CA PHE A 229 -1.53 19.51 4.42
C PHE A 229 -1.31 18.05 4.06
N ASN A 230 -2.38 17.28 3.84
CA ASN A 230 -2.29 15.86 3.52
C ASN A 230 -2.33 15.62 2.00
N ASP A 231 -1.91 14.42 1.58
CA ASP A 231 -2.00 13.93 0.21
C ASP A 231 -1.33 14.82 -0.83
N LEU A 232 -0.18 15.40 -0.45
CA LEU A 232 0.61 16.28 -1.29
C LEU A 232 1.37 15.49 -2.36
N ALA A 233 1.39 16.06 -3.57
CA ALA A 233 2.29 15.63 -4.64
C ALA A 233 3.75 15.93 -4.25
N PRO A 234 4.73 15.09 -4.65
CA PRO A 234 6.12 15.34 -4.35
C PRO A 234 6.59 16.64 -5.02
N GLY A 235 7.35 17.44 -4.28
CA GLY A 235 7.92 18.68 -4.80
C GLY A 235 8.22 19.68 -3.69
N THR A 236 8.59 20.88 -4.11
CA THR A 236 9.01 21.95 -3.21
C THR A 236 7.87 22.97 -3.05
N TYR A 237 7.52 23.25 -1.80
CA TYR A 237 6.39 24.11 -1.44
C TYR A 237 6.86 25.39 -0.77
N GLU A 238 6.12 26.48 -0.99
CA GLU A 238 6.14 27.65 -0.13
C GLU A 238 4.98 27.52 0.86
N VAL A 239 5.24 27.64 2.16
CA VAL A 239 4.22 27.60 3.22
C VAL A 239 4.07 28.96 3.88
N VAL A 240 2.86 29.50 3.89
CA VAL A 240 2.54 30.81 4.48
C VAL A 240 1.47 30.64 5.55
N ILE A 241 1.73 31.18 6.74
CA ILE A 241 0.86 31.11 7.91
C ILE A 241 0.44 32.52 8.32
N GLU A 242 -0.85 32.70 8.55
CA GLU A 242 -1.44 33.98 8.93
C GLU A 242 -2.49 33.78 10.03
N ALA A 243 -2.39 34.54 11.13
CA ALA A 243 -3.38 34.56 12.19
C ALA A 243 -3.75 36.01 12.57
N PRO A 244 -5.02 36.32 12.89
CA PRO A 244 -5.40 37.65 13.36
C PRO A 244 -4.61 38.08 14.60
N GLY A 245 -4.05 39.29 14.59
CA GLY A 245 -3.22 39.80 15.69
C GLY A 245 -1.74 39.38 15.67
N PHE A 246 -1.35 38.50 14.74
CA PHE A 246 0.03 38.01 14.59
C PHE A 246 0.65 38.42 13.27
N GLU A 247 1.97 38.59 13.26
CA GLU A 247 2.78 38.68 12.04
C GLU A 247 2.68 37.38 11.23
N TYR A 248 2.74 37.49 9.91
CA TYR A 248 2.73 36.31 9.04
C TYR A 248 4.09 35.61 9.08
N LYS A 249 4.08 34.31 8.83
CA LYS A 249 5.30 33.49 8.78
C LYS A 249 5.36 32.70 7.49
N THR A 250 6.53 32.68 6.87
CA THR A 250 6.78 31.98 5.60
C THR A 250 7.90 30.97 5.77
N PHE A 251 7.71 29.80 5.17
CA PHE A 251 8.75 28.79 4.96
C PHE A 251 8.92 28.59 3.47
N ASP A 252 10.05 29.09 2.96
CA ASP A 252 10.44 28.90 1.57
C ASP A 252 11.10 27.52 1.39
N ASN A 253 10.96 26.95 0.20
CA ASN A 253 11.67 25.75 -0.22
C ASN A 253 11.43 24.50 0.66
N VAL A 254 10.20 24.29 1.15
CA VAL A 254 9.84 23.08 1.90
C VAL A 254 9.82 21.88 0.95
N ASP A 255 10.88 21.05 0.99
CA ASP A 255 11.00 19.86 0.13
C ASP A 255 10.12 18.72 0.64
N ALA A 256 8.90 18.63 0.10
CA ALA A 256 7.95 17.56 0.37
C ALA A 256 8.11 16.39 -0.61
N LYS A 257 9.34 16.03 -0.99
CA LYS A 257 9.66 14.69 -1.54
C LYS A 257 9.49 13.58 -0.51
N GLU A 258 9.53 13.93 0.77
CA GLU A 258 9.09 13.12 1.91
C GLU A 258 8.10 13.93 2.75
N SER A 259 7.46 13.31 3.73
CA SER A 259 6.58 14.07 4.62
C SER A 259 7.39 14.95 5.56
N VAL A 260 6.99 16.22 5.72
CA VAL A 260 7.74 17.23 6.46
C VAL A 260 7.00 17.63 7.73
N ASN A 261 7.74 17.60 8.84
CA ASN A 261 7.35 18.21 10.10
C ASN A 261 8.09 19.55 10.24
N LEU A 262 7.37 20.66 10.23
CA LEU A 262 7.90 22.01 10.46
C LEU A 262 8.14 22.33 11.95
N GLY A 263 7.77 21.41 12.84
CA GLY A 263 7.94 21.55 14.29
C GLY A 263 6.94 22.51 14.92
N ASP A 264 7.32 23.03 16.08
CA ASP A 264 6.57 24.06 16.78
C ASP A 264 6.98 25.44 16.29
N ILE A 265 5.99 26.23 15.89
CA ILE A 265 6.16 27.46 15.13
C ILE A 265 5.61 28.61 15.97
N PRO A 266 6.48 29.41 16.61
CA PRO A 266 6.03 30.61 17.31
C PRO A 266 5.56 31.65 16.28
N LEU A 267 4.43 32.30 16.56
CA LEU A 267 3.98 33.50 15.85
C LEU A 267 4.14 34.74 16.73
N GLU A 268 4.74 35.78 16.18
CA GLU A 268 4.97 37.05 16.88
C GLU A 268 3.72 37.93 16.78
N ARG A 269 3.34 38.61 17.87
CA ARG A 269 2.23 39.57 17.85
C ARG A 269 2.60 40.81 17.06
N LYS A 270 1.63 41.37 16.32
CA LYS A 270 1.81 42.67 15.67
C LYS A 270 2.01 43.76 16.74
N LYS A 271 2.88 44.72 16.45
CA LYS A 271 3.10 45.89 17.31
C LYS A 271 1.93 46.88 17.26
#